data_AF-A0A9X7FZ60-F1
#
_entry.id   AF-A0A9X7FZ60-F1
#
_cell.length_a   1.000
_cell.length_b   1.000
_cell.length_c   1.000
_cell.angle_alpha   90.00
_cell.angle_beta   90.00
_cell.angle_gamma   90.00
#
_symmetry.space_group_name_H-M   'P 1'
#
loop_
_entity.id
_entity.type
_entity.pdbx_description
1 polymer ?
#
loop_
_entity_poly.entity_id
_entity_poly.type
_entity_poly.pdbx_seq_one_letter_code
_entity_poly.pdbx_strand_id
1 'polypeptide(L)'
;MTNYPVFTTPERRNLSMQDARLQANDELGSLYERALQNMQTSVADSQTQAAEQAAARGMGSSGLSQDAMNKIAIAGLSQRGNLEAERTQKVASLARQLMERDQDLGFRERHQAFQEWSGEQG
;
A
#
# COMPACT_ATOMS: atom_id res chain seq x y z
N MET A 1 -45.10 -36.24 9.00
CA MET A 1 -44.36 -34.97 8.92
C MET A 1 -43.19 -35.20 7.99
N THR A 2 -43.24 -34.70 6.76
CA THR A 2 -42.14 -34.81 5.79
C THR A 2 -41.11 -33.75 6.15
N ASN A 3 -39.92 -34.17 6.55
CA ASN A 3 -38.84 -33.28 6.96
C ASN A 3 -38.12 -32.82 5.68
N TYR A 4 -38.47 -31.64 5.15
CA TYR A 4 -37.77 -31.08 4.00
C TYR A 4 -36.39 -30.58 4.44
N PRO A 5 -35.29 -30.93 3.74
CA PRO A 5 -33.98 -30.42 4.10
C PRO A 5 -33.96 -28.89 3.96
N VAL A 6 -33.64 -28.16 5.03
CA VAL A 6 -33.51 -26.71 5.03
C VAL A 6 -32.14 -26.33 4.47
N PHE A 7 -32.10 -25.42 3.49
CA PHE A 7 -30.83 -24.88 3.00
C PHE A 7 -30.12 -24.08 4.11
N THR A 8 -28.89 -24.47 4.43
CA THR A 8 -28.01 -23.74 5.33
C THR A 8 -26.92 -23.03 4.53
N THR A 9 -26.94 -21.71 4.55
CA THR A 9 -25.96 -20.86 3.87
C THR A 9 -24.55 -21.11 4.44
N PRO A 10 -23.51 -21.31 3.59
CA PRO A 10 -22.13 -21.40 4.06
C PRO A 10 -21.73 -20.13 4.82
N GLU A 11 -21.24 -20.28 6.04
CA GLU A 11 -20.72 -19.16 6.83
C GLU A 11 -19.29 -18.81 6.38
N ARG A 12 -19.17 -17.79 5.53
CA ARG A 12 -17.89 -17.13 5.27
C ARG A 12 -17.77 -15.90 6.17
N ARG A 13 -16.70 -15.84 6.96
CA ARG A 13 -16.39 -14.65 7.75
C ARG A 13 -15.82 -13.60 6.81
N ASN A 14 -16.61 -12.57 6.50
CA ASN A 14 -16.18 -11.48 5.63
C ASN A 14 -14.87 -10.86 6.15
N LEU A 15 -13.96 -10.55 5.23
CA LEU A 15 -12.70 -9.89 5.53
C LEU A 15 -12.95 -8.53 6.20
N SER A 16 -12.40 -8.32 7.39
CA SER A 16 -12.54 -7.04 8.09
C SER A 16 -11.67 -5.97 7.42
N MET A 17 -12.05 -4.69 7.56
CA MET A 17 -11.23 -3.58 7.06
C MET A 17 -9.83 -3.57 7.70
N GLN A 18 -9.71 -4.05 8.93
CA GLN A 18 -8.42 -4.13 9.62
C GLN A 18 -7.52 -5.19 8.99
N ASP A 19 -8.06 -6.40 8.73
CA ASP A 19 -7.31 -7.50 8.11
C ASP A 19 -6.95 -7.16 6.65
N ALA A 20 -7.89 -6.56 5.91
CA ALA A 20 -7.65 -6.09 4.55
C ALA A 20 -6.53 -5.04 4.49
N ARG A 21 -6.44 -4.14 5.48
CA ARG A 21 -5.35 -3.16 5.58
C ARG A 21 -4.01 -3.80 5.95
N LEU A 22 -4.00 -4.84 6.79
CA LEU A 22 -2.77 -5.57 7.11
C LEU A 22 -2.23 -6.28 5.86
N GLN A 23 -3.09 -7.01 5.16
CA GLN A 23 -2.73 -7.69 3.91
C GLN A 23 -2.26 -6.70 2.83
N ALA A 24 -2.97 -5.58 2.65
CA ALA A 24 -2.57 -4.53 1.73
C ALA A 24 -1.23 -3.87 2.12
N ASN A 25 -0.93 -3.75 3.41
CA ASN A 25 0.35 -3.24 3.88
C ASN A 25 1.50 -4.20 3.58
N ASP A 26 1.29 -5.50 3.76
CA ASP A 26 2.30 -6.52 3.49
C ASP A 26 2.62 -6.57 1.99
N GLU A 27 1.60 -6.51 1.13
CA GLU A 27 1.78 -6.49 -0.33
C GLU A 27 2.52 -5.23 -0.82
N LEU A 28 2.23 -4.07 -0.23
CA LEU A 28 2.83 -2.79 -0.64
C LEU A 28 4.12 -2.44 0.11
N GLY A 29 4.45 -3.15 1.19
CA GLY A 29 5.56 -2.85 2.09
C GLY A 29 6.91 -2.88 1.38
N SER A 30 7.21 -3.96 0.66
CA SER A 30 8.48 -4.12 -0.06
C SER A 30 8.72 -3.06 -1.15
N LEU A 31 7.65 -2.67 -1.86
CA LEU A 31 7.70 -1.62 -2.88
C LEU A 31 7.98 -0.26 -2.24
N TYR A 32 7.36 0.02 -1.09
CA TYR A 32 7.59 1.23 -0.34
C TYR A 32 9.02 1.30 0.23
N GLU A 33 9.54 0.21 0.78
CA GLU A 33 10.93 0.14 1.26
C GLU A 33 11.94 0.40 0.13
N ARG A 34 11.73 -0.21 -1.04
CA ARG A 34 12.57 0.06 -2.21
C ARG A 34 12.48 1.52 -2.66
N ALA A 35 11.28 2.12 -2.62
CA ALA A 35 11.10 3.52 -2.94
C ALA A 35 11.82 4.45 -1.95
N LEU A 36 11.80 4.11 -0.64
CA LEU A 36 12.57 4.84 0.38
C LEU A 36 14.08 4.75 0.14
N GLN A 37 14.61 3.58 -0.20
CA GLN A 37 16.04 3.40 -0.51
C GLN A 37 16.46 4.20 -1.75
N ASN A 38 15.64 4.18 -2.81
CA ASN A 38 15.90 4.96 -4.02
C ASN A 38 15.91 6.47 -3.73
N MET A 39 14.99 6.93 -2.88
CA MET A 39 14.92 8.34 -2.49
C MET A 39 16.13 8.76 -1.65
N GLN A 40 16.56 7.93 -0.69
CA GLN A 40 17.79 8.16 0.07
C GLN A 40 19.01 8.24 -0.84
N THR A 41 19.10 7.35 -1.83
CA THR A 41 20.18 7.36 -2.84
C THR A 41 20.15 8.66 -3.64
N SER A 42 18.98 9.08 -4.12
CA SER A 42 18.82 10.33 -4.88
C SER A 42 19.20 11.58 -4.05
N VAL A 43 18.89 11.59 -2.75
CA VAL A 43 19.28 12.68 -1.84
C VAL A 43 20.80 12.69 -1.63
N ALA A 44 21.40 11.52 -1.41
CA ALA A 44 22.86 11.39 -1.27
C ALA A 44 23.59 11.86 -2.54
N ASP A 45 23.14 11.43 -3.72
CA ASP A 45 23.70 11.86 -5.00
C ASP A 45 23.59 13.38 -5.20
N SER A 46 22.44 13.95 -4.83
CA SER A 46 22.23 15.41 -4.90
C SER A 46 23.16 16.16 -3.95
N GLN A 47 23.39 15.63 -2.74
CA GLN A 47 24.32 16.20 -1.78
C GLN A 47 25.77 16.13 -2.28
N THR A 48 26.18 14.99 -2.84
CA THR A 48 27.51 14.81 -3.43
C THR A 48 27.73 15.77 -4.60
N GLN A 49 26.78 15.87 -5.54
CA GLN A 49 26.87 16.81 -6.65
C GLN A 49 26.93 18.28 -6.17
N ALA A 50 26.14 18.64 -5.16
CA ALA A 50 26.19 19.98 -4.57
C ALA A 50 27.54 20.25 -3.89
N ALA A 51 28.09 19.27 -3.17
CA ALA A 51 29.40 19.35 -2.53
C ALA A 51 30.52 19.48 -3.56
N GLU A 52 30.51 18.69 -4.63
CA GLU A 52 31.47 18.74 -5.73
C GLU A 52 31.42 20.09 -6.45
N GLN A 53 30.23 20.61 -6.75
CA GLN A 53 30.07 21.93 -7.36
C GLN A 53 30.54 23.06 -6.43
N ALA A 54 30.26 22.95 -5.13
CA ALA A 54 30.76 23.91 -4.15
C ALA A 54 32.29 23.85 -4.03
N ALA A 55 32.88 22.66 -3.97
CA ALA A 55 34.32 22.44 -3.92
C ALA A 55 35.01 22.95 -5.19
N ALA A 56 34.47 22.66 -6.37
CA ALA A 56 34.98 23.13 -7.66
C ALA A 56 34.97 24.66 -7.78
N ARG A 57 34.05 25.33 -7.08
CA ARG A 57 33.96 26.80 -7.02
C ARG A 57 34.72 27.41 -5.84
N GLY A 58 35.47 26.63 -5.05
CA GLY A 58 36.15 27.09 -3.84
C GLY A 58 35.21 27.50 -2.70
N MET A 59 33.93 27.13 -2.80
CA MET A 59 32.83 27.50 -1.91
C MET A 59 32.50 26.41 -0.88
N GLY A 60 33.36 25.39 -0.72
CA GLY A 60 33.12 24.23 0.15
C GLY A 60 32.90 24.54 1.63
N SER A 61 33.24 25.74 2.10
CA SER A 61 33.00 26.22 3.47
C SER A 61 32.01 27.38 3.57
N SER A 62 31.38 27.76 2.45
CA SER A 62 30.51 28.94 2.40
C SER A 62 29.12 28.63 2.96
N GLY A 63 28.47 29.61 3.62
CA GLY A 63 27.10 29.48 4.09
C GLY A 63 26.09 29.14 2.97
N LEU A 64 26.43 29.46 1.71
CA LEU A 64 25.64 29.10 0.53
C LEU A 64 25.65 27.58 0.26
N SER A 65 26.78 26.90 0.49
CA SER A 65 26.86 25.43 0.36
C SER A 65 26.02 24.74 1.43
N GLN A 66 26.03 25.25 2.66
CA GLN A 66 25.21 24.75 3.76
C GLN A 66 23.71 24.98 3.49
N ASP A 67 23.34 26.16 2.97
CA ASP A 67 21.96 26.46 2.55
C ASP A 67 21.47 25.51 1.45
N ALA A 68 22.31 25.23 0.44
CA ALA A 68 21.99 24.28 -0.62
C ALA A 68 21.80 22.85 -0.08
N MET A 69 22.71 22.38 0.79
CA MET A 69 22.56 21.07 1.45
C MET A 69 21.30 20.99 2.30
N ASN A 70 20.97 22.06 3.03
CA ASN A 70 19.78 22.11 3.87
C ASN A 70 18.50 22.07 3.03
N LYS A 71 18.46 22.79 1.90
CA LYS A 71 17.35 22.71 0.92
C LYS A 71 17.17 21.31 0.35
N ILE A 72 18.26 20.63 -0.01
CA ILE A 72 18.23 19.24 -0.47
C ILE A 72 17.67 18.31 0.62
N ALA A 73 18.11 18.49 1.87
CA ALA A 73 17.59 17.72 3.00
C ALA A 73 16.09 17.94 3.22
N ILE A 74 15.62 19.20 3.18
CA ILE A 74 14.20 19.54 3.31
C ILE A 74 13.38 18.95 2.15
N ALA A 75 13.89 19.04 0.92
CA ALA A 75 13.24 18.44 -0.25
C ALA A 75 13.11 16.92 -0.09
N GLY A 76 14.16 16.24 0.39
CA GLY A 76 14.12 14.81 0.69
C GLY A 76 13.09 14.44 1.77
N LEU A 77 13.00 15.24 2.85
CA LEU A 77 11.99 15.03 3.90
C LEU A 77 10.56 15.22 3.36
N SER A 78 10.34 16.24 2.52
CA SER A 78 9.03 16.49 1.89
C SER A 78 8.64 15.37 0.94
N GLN A 79 9.56 14.88 0.12
CA GLN A 79 9.33 13.72 -0.76
C GLN A 79 8.99 12.46 0.04
N ARG A 80 9.65 12.24 1.19
CA ARG A 80 9.32 11.11 2.08
C ARG A 80 7.89 11.21 2.60
N GLY A 81 7.48 12.39 3.06
CA GLY A 81 6.11 12.64 3.53
C GLY A 81 5.07 12.40 2.43
N ASN A 82 5.35 12.80 1.19
CA ASN A 82 4.47 12.53 0.06
C ASN A 82 4.37 11.02 -0.23
N LEU A 83 5.51 10.30 -0.19
CA LEU A 83 5.53 8.84 -0.39
C LEU A 83 4.75 8.10 0.70
N GLU A 84 4.85 8.53 1.96
CA GLU A 84 4.05 8.00 3.07
C GLU A 84 2.54 8.23 2.86
N ALA A 85 2.16 9.42 2.39
CA ALA A 85 0.78 9.75 2.08
C ALA A 85 0.25 8.90 0.91
N GLU A 86 1.02 8.77 -0.18
CA GLU A 86 0.67 7.91 -1.32
C GLU A 86 0.55 6.44 -0.91
N ARG A 87 1.46 5.94 -0.08
CA ARG A 87 1.40 4.57 0.46
C ARG A 87 0.09 4.38 1.22
N THR A 88 -0.25 5.31 2.11
CA THR A 88 -1.48 5.24 2.92
C THR A 88 -2.73 5.21 2.04
N GLN A 89 -2.78 6.05 0.99
CA GLN A 89 -3.87 6.05 0.03
C GLN A 89 -3.98 4.74 -0.75
N LYS A 90 -2.85 4.20 -1.23
CA LYS A 90 -2.80 2.93 -1.96
C LYS A 90 -3.20 1.75 -1.09
N VAL A 91 -2.73 1.69 0.16
CA VAL A 91 -3.15 0.69 1.15
C VAL A 91 -4.65 0.76 1.39
N ALA A 92 -5.21 1.96 1.58
CA ALA A 92 -6.65 2.11 1.77
C ALA A 92 -7.46 1.69 0.54
N SER A 93 -6.97 2.00 -0.67
CA SER A 93 -7.58 1.58 -1.92
C SER A 93 -7.57 0.06 -2.09
N LEU A 94 -6.42 -0.56 -1.88
CA LEU A 94 -6.24 -2.01 -1.99
C LEU A 94 -7.06 -2.76 -0.93
N ALA A 95 -7.10 -2.24 0.31
CA ALA A 95 -7.93 -2.82 1.37
C ALA A 95 -9.43 -2.83 0.98
N ARG A 96 -9.95 -1.74 0.38
CA ARG A 96 -11.33 -1.72 -0.13
C ARG A 96 -11.55 -2.75 -1.23
N GLN A 97 -10.63 -2.87 -2.18
CA GLN A 97 -10.71 -3.87 -3.25
C GLN A 97 -10.68 -5.30 -2.72
N LEU A 98 -9.85 -5.59 -1.72
CA LEU A 98 -9.79 -6.91 -1.08
C LEU A 98 -11.12 -7.26 -0.40
N MET A 99 -11.73 -6.29 0.29
CA MET A 99 -13.04 -6.48 0.91
C MET A 99 -14.15 -6.69 -0.13
N GLU A 100 -14.19 -5.89 -1.20
CA GLU A 100 -15.16 -6.04 -2.29
C GLU A 100 -15.04 -7.43 -2.93
N ARG A 101 -13.81 -7.86 -3.24
CA ARG A 101 -13.56 -9.19 -3.81
C ARG A 101 -14.00 -10.31 -2.87
N ASP A 102 -13.76 -10.17 -1.56
CA ASP A 102 -14.19 -11.17 -0.58
C ASP A 102 -15.72 -11.26 -0.47
N GLN A 103 -16.41 -10.10 -0.50
CA GLN A 103 -17.87 -10.06 -0.54
C GLN A 103 -18.44 -10.74 -1.78
N ASP A 104 -17.84 -10.47 -2.95
CA ASP A 104 -18.23 -11.08 -4.22
C ASP A 104 -18.04 -12.60 -4.19
N LEU A 105 -16.91 -13.08 -3.67
CA LEU A 105 -16.64 -14.51 -3.50
C LEU A 105 -17.68 -15.15 -2.59
N GLY A 106 -17.95 -14.55 -1.43
CA GLY A 106 -18.99 -15.04 -0.53
C GLY A 106 -20.38 -15.06 -1.20
N PHE A 107 -20.70 -14.08 -2.05
CA PHE A 107 -21.96 -14.07 -2.79
C PHE A 107 -22.05 -15.20 -3.81
N ARG A 108 -20.97 -15.45 -4.55
CA ARG A 108 -20.88 -16.55 -5.53
C ARG A 108 -20.98 -17.92 -4.87
N GLU A 109 -20.24 -18.13 -3.77
CA GLU A 109 -20.27 -19.39 -3.01
C GLU A 109 -21.68 -19.68 -2.47
N ARG A 110 -22.36 -18.66 -1.92
CA ARG A 110 -23.75 -18.78 -1.49
C ARG A 110 -24.70 -19.10 -2.64
N HIS A 111 -24.51 -18.45 -3.79
CA HIS A 111 -25.34 -18.67 -4.97
C HIS A 111 -25.15 -20.08 -5.54
N GLN A 112 -23.91 -20.56 -5.61
CA GLN A 112 -23.59 -21.92 -6.04
C GLN A 112 -24.21 -22.95 -5.09
N ALA A 113 -24.00 -22.80 -3.78
CA ALA A 113 -24.58 -23.71 -2.79
C ALA A 113 -26.11 -23.75 -2.87
N PHE A 114 -26.75 -22.61 -3.12
CA PHE A 114 -28.20 -22.56 -3.32
C PHE A 114 -28.63 -23.28 -4.60
N GLN A 115 -27.91 -23.09 -5.72
CA GLN A 115 -28.20 -23.79 -6.97
C GLN A 115 -28.07 -25.31 -6.80
N GLU A 116 -27.00 -25.77 -6.15
CA GLU A 116 -26.76 -27.19 -5.85
C GLU A 116 -27.91 -27.77 -5.02
N TRP A 117 -28.27 -27.14 -3.89
CA TRP A 117 -29.39 -27.58 -3.06
C TRP A 117 -30.73 -27.57 -3.82
N SER A 118 -30.99 -26.57 -4.66
CA SER A 118 -32.23 -26.49 -5.45
C SER A 118 -32.32 -27.56 -6.53
N GLY A 119 -31.17 -27.94 -7.12
CA GLY A 119 -31.08 -29.00 -8.12
C GLY A 119 -31.23 -30.40 -7.53
N GLU A 120 -30.88 -30.59 -6.26
CA GLU A 120 -31.09 -31.85 -5.52
C GLU A 120 -32.54 -32.06 -5.04
N GLN A 121 -33.34 -30.99 -4.96
CA GLN A 121 -34.74 -31.02 -4.49
C GLN A 121 -35.77 -31.19 -5.62
N GLY A 122 -35.36 -31.11 -6.89
CA GLY A 122 -36.20 -31.31 -8.08
C GLY A 122 -36.12 -32.72 -8.64
#